data_AF-A0A1P8EJL7-F1
#
_entry.id   AF-A0A1P8EJL7-F1
#
_cell.length_a   1.000
_cell.length_b   1.000
_cell.length_c   1.000
_cell.angle_alpha   90.00
_cell.angle_beta   90.00
_cell.angle_gamma   90.00
#
_symmetry.space_group_name_H-M   'P 1'
#
loop_
_entity.id
_entity.type
_entity.pdbx_description
1 polymer ?
#
loop_
_entity_poly.entity_id
_entity_poly.type
_entity_poly.pdbx_seq_one_letter_code
_entity_poly.pdbx_strand_id
1 'polypeptide(L)'
;MALDQIWKQQLALVSYGNEYLNHDLSFSGWKQHSIFTRHALYFRDLITQHLLAQHFQIWLEGLKQQGVYRISLHASNLLIDEKNPNPNVELLSSHVVVTHSKTQKTAWIMGQELAEWYLSDQAFEIPLNQRSDTRETTFWRYDLSDKLAKKVQADLETANWKDISAFLSRELFEQRLAQGVDLESNGKSYYGTDTLASSEATGQYLPLLPSEYPAQLAHELLHKVERLSHFIQQKRQHPYHATGEMFSPEEQIALRQFAEKIEDMHAKLIVRVANHYQSAHPLPAAPVASPLEPQLAHTPTAQIANSTPQHSHKVGSSSVIKLVLLTIIICACAYYFGL
;
A
#
# COMPACT_ATOMS: atom_id res chain seq x y z
N MET A 1 10.61 -11.12 6.54
CA MET A 1 9.74 -12.20 6.01
C MET A 1 8.37 -12.27 6.69
N ALA A 2 8.22 -12.14 8.01
CA ALA A 2 6.88 -12.22 8.64
C ALA A 2 6.01 -10.95 8.50
N LEU A 3 6.58 -9.74 8.50
CA LEU A 3 5.83 -8.50 8.21
C LEU A 3 5.40 -8.40 6.72
N ASP A 4 5.99 -9.22 5.86
CA ASP A 4 5.92 -9.15 4.39
C ASP A 4 4.53 -9.52 3.80
N GLN A 5 3.68 -10.19 4.59
CA GLN A 5 2.37 -10.64 4.13
C GLN A 5 1.20 -9.89 4.76
N ILE A 6 1.45 -9.03 5.74
CA ILE A 6 0.39 -8.49 6.57
C ILE A 6 -0.54 -7.52 5.83
N TRP A 7 0.05 -6.80 4.89
CA TRP A 7 -0.68 -5.93 3.98
C TRP A 7 -1.69 -6.71 3.13
N LYS A 8 -1.47 -8.01 2.86
CA LYS A 8 -2.40 -8.85 2.09
C LYS A 8 -3.67 -9.12 2.89
N GLN A 9 -3.53 -9.40 4.19
CA GLN A 9 -4.69 -9.49 5.09
C GLN A 9 -5.41 -8.16 5.21
N GLN A 10 -4.69 -7.05 5.37
CA GLN A 10 -5.30 -5.72 5.43
C GLN A 10 -6.01 -5.36 4.13
N LEU A 11 -5.42 -5.66 2.97
CA LEU A 11 -6.02 -5.45 1.66
C LEU A 11 -7.32 -6.24 1.52
N ALA A 12 -7.30 -7.55 1.81
CA ALA A 12 -8.49 -8.38 1.77
C ALA A 12 -9.55 -7.92 2.78
N LEU A 13 -9.13 -7.55 3.99
CA LEU A 13 -10.03 -7.06 5.04
C LEU A 13 -10.73 -5.76 4.61
N VAL A 14 -10.02 -4.85 3.96
CA VAL A 14 -10.56 -3.57 3.46
C VAL A 14 -11.46 -3.82 2.24
N SER A 15 -11.00 -4.60 1.26
CA SER A 15 -11.75 -4.83 0.01
C SER A 15 -13.08 -5.55 0.28
N TYR A 16 -13.04 -6.74 0.88
CA TYR A 16 -14.24 -7.51 1.21
C TYR A 16 -15.05 -6.89 2.36
N GLY A 17 -14.40 -6.20 3.31
CA GLY A 17 -15.10 -5.51 4.39
C GLY A 17 -15.99 -4.38 3.88
N ASN A 18 -15.56 -3.64 2.85
CA ASN A 18 -16.42 -2.64 2.22
C ASN A 18 -17.64 -3.27 1.52
N GLU A 19 -17.48 -4.44 0.90
CA GLU A 19 -18.60 -5.16 0.29
C GLU A 19 -19.60 -5.66 1.34
N TYR A 20 -19.11 -6.11 2.49
CA TYR A 20 -19.96 -6.46 3.63
C TYR A 20 -20.77 -5.27 4.13
N LEU A 21 -20.14 -4.10 4.25
CA LEU A 21 -20.78 -2.90 4.78
C LEU A 21 -21.79 -2.27 3.81
N ASN A 22 -21.51 -2.29 2.51
CA ASN A 22 -22.29 -1.56 1.50
C ASN A 22 -23.28 -2.42 0.71
N HIS A 23 -23.00 -3.71 0.54
CA HIS A 23 -23.75 -4.58 -0.40
C HIS A 23 -24.24 -5.88 0.24
N ASP A 24 -24.23 -5.96 1.58
CA ASP A 24 -24.63 -7.15 2.36
C ASP A 24 -23.96 -8.44 1.87
N LEU A 25 -22.72 -8.36 1.38
CA LEU A 25 -21.97 -9.53 0.94
C LEU A 25 -21.86 -10.52 2.10
N SER A 26 -22.58 -11.63 2.03
CA SER A 26 -22.62 -12.60 3.14
C SER A 26 -21.22 -13.07 3.51
N PHE A 27 -20.93 -13.11 4.81
CA PHE A 27 -19.69 -13.69 5.32
C PHE A 27 -19.45 -15.12 4.81
N SER A 28 -20.50 -15.86 4.45
CA SER A 28 -20.36 -17.21 3.90
C SER A 28 -19.44 -17.28 2.69
N GLY A 29 -19.35 -16.20 1.89
CA GLY A 29 -18.53 -16.16 0.69
C GLY A 29 -17.04 -15.96 0.92
N TRP A 30 -16.61 -15.40 2.06
CA TRP A 30 -15.18 -15.07 2.30
C TRP A 30 -14.67 -15.35 3.72
N LYS A 31 -15.51 -15.92 4.59
CA LYS A 31 -15.11 -16.39 5.92
C LYS A 31 -14.02 -17.45 5.85
N GLN A 32 -13.98 -18.23 4.77
CA GLN A 32 -12.97 -19.27 4.53
C GLN A 32 -11.83 -18.77 3.63
N HIS A 33 -11.70 -17.45 3.43
CA HIS A 33 -10.63 -16.92 2.60
C HIS A 33 -9.26 -17.38 3.14
N SER A 34 -8.52 -18.07 2.27
CA SER A 34 -7.23 -18.68 2.59
C SER A 34 -6.22 -17.73 3.24
N ILE A 35 -6.27 -16.43 2.95
CA ILE A 35 -5.34 -15.42 3.48
C ILE A 35 -5.47 -15.21 5.01
N PHE A 36 -6.63 -15.54 5.57
CA PHE A 36 -6.86 -15.54 7.02
C PHE A 36 -6.62 -16.91 7.66
N THR A 37 -6.35 -17.95 6.87
CA THR A 37 -6.02 -19.28 7.40
C THR A 37 -4.69 -19.17 8.17
N ARG A 38 -4.70 -19.62 9.44
CA ARG A 38 -3.59 -19.47 10.42
C ARG A 38 -3.33 -18.05 10.94
N HIS A 39 -4.27 -17.12 10.77
CA HIS A 39 -4.16 -15.77 11.33
C HIS A 39 -5.36 -15.47 12.23
N ALA A 40 -5.10 -15.30 13.53
CA ALA A 40 -6.08 -14.86 14.50
C ALA A 40 -6.00 -13.33 14.64
N LEU A 41 -7.01 -12.63 14.13
CA LEU A 41 -7.09 -11.17 14.18
C LEU A 41 -7.91 -10.72 15.39
N TYR A 42 -7.27 -9.98 16.29
CA TYR A 42 -7.88 -9.36 17.46
C TYR A 42 -7.98 -7.86 17.27
N PHE A 43 -8.99 -7.26 17.88
CA PHE A 43 -9.27 -5.83 17.80
C PHE A 43 -9.42 -5.31 19.23
N ARG A 44 -8.57 -4.36 19.62
CA ARG A 44 -8.53 -3.81 20.97
C ARG A 44 -8.54 -2.29 20.95
N ASP A 45 -8.99 -1.70 22.04
CA ASP A 45 -8.84 -0.26 22.25
C ASP A 45 -7.41 0.09 22.65
N LEU A 46 -6.76 1.06 21.99
CA LEU A 46 -5.34 1.37 22.26
C LEU A 46 -5.12 1.93 23.67
N ILE A 47 -6.06 2.71 24.20
CA ILE A 47 -5.90 3.40 25.49
C ILE A 47 -6.24 2.46 26.64
N THR A 48 -7.40 1.80 26.56
CA THR A 48 -7.94 0.96 27.64
C THR A 48 -7.52 -0.51 27.56
N GLN A 49 -6.94 -0.92 26.42
CA GLN A 49 -6.59 -2.31 26.10
C GLN A 49 -7.76 -3.30 26.05
N HIS A 50 -8.99 -2.78 26.13
CA HIS A 50 -10.20 -3.58 26.12
C HIS A 50 -10.34 -4.34 24.80
N LEU A 51 -10.68 -5.63 24.89
CA LEU A 51 -11.00 -6.46 23.74
C LEU A 51 -12.34 -6.02 23.13
N LEU A 52 -12.28 -5.56 21.89
CA LEU A 52 -13.46 -5.13 21.11
C LEU A 52 -13.99 -6.27 20.24
N ALA A 53 -13.10 -7.05 19.63
CA ALA A 53 -13.46 -8.25 18.88
C ALA A 53 -12.30 -9.24 18.83
N GLN A 54 -12.63 -10.53 18.88
CA GLN A 54 -11.71 -11.66 18.78
C GLN A 54 -11.65 -12.27 17.37
N HIS A 55 -12.36 -11.68 16.42
CA HIS A 55 -12.43 -12.13 15.05
C HIS A 55 -12.88 -10.99 14.13
N PHE A 56 -12.39 -10.94 12.89
CA PHE A 56 -12.73 -9.87 11.94
C PHE A 56 -14.23 -9.80 11.61
N GLN A 57 -14.93 -10.93 11.65
CA GLN A 57 -16.39 -10.99 11.46
C GLN A 57 -17.13 -10.22 12.56
N ILE A 58 -16.75 -10.43 13.82
CA ILE A 58 -17.36 -9.75 14.97
C ILE A 58 -17.03 -8.25 14.92
N TRP A 59 -15.80 -7.93 14.53
CA TRP A 59 -15.38 -6.55 14.29
C TRP A 59 -16.23 -5.86 13.23
N LEU A 60 -16.36 -6.44 12.03
CA LEU A 60 -17.17 -5.87 10.95
C LEU A 60 -18.65 -5.71 11.31
N GLU A 61 -19.23 -6.69 12.01
CA GLU A 61 -20.60 -6.58 12.52
C GLU A 61 -20.74 -5.42 13.52
N GLY A 62 -19.80 -5.30 14.46
CA GLY A 62 -19.75 -4.18 15.39
C GLY A 62 -19.61 -2.82 14.69
N LEU A 63 -18.79 -2.73 13.63
CA LEU A 63 -18.66 -1.52 12.82
C LEU A 63 -19.97 -1.16 12.11
N LYS A 64 -20.64 -2.15 11.51
CA LYS A 64 -21.93 -1.97 10.81
C LYS A 64 -23.00 -1.43 11.76
N GLN A 65 -23.10 -2.00 12.96
CA GLN A 65 -24.02 -1.54 14.01
C GLN A 65 -23.71 -0.11 14.48
N GLN A 66 -22.44 0.29 14.45
CA GLN A 66 -21.99 1.66 14.76
C GLN A 66 -22.18 2.65 13.59
N GLY A 67 -22.76 2.21 12.47
CA GLY A 67 -23.02 3.07 11.31
C GLY A 67 -21.76 3.44 10.51
N VAL A 68 -20.72 2.61 10.58
CA VAL A 68 -19.55 2.71 9.69
C VAL A 68 -19.97 2.33 8.28
N TYR A 69 -19.68 3.19 7.31
CA TYR A 69 -20.08 3.00 5.91
C TYR A 69 -18.90 2.70 4.98
N ARG A 70 -17.67 2.88 5.45
CA ARG A 70 -16.47 2.65 4.64
C ARG A 70 -15.29 2.22 5.50
N ILE A 71 -14.45 1.39 4.92
CA ILE A 71 -13.11 1.04 5.41
C ILE A 71 -12.11 1.50 4.34
N SER A 72 -10.97 2.03 4.74
CA SER A 72 -9.88 2.37 3.83
C SER A 72 -8.55 1.91 4.38
N LEU A 73 -7.55 1.85 3.50
CA LEU A 73 -6.17 1.59 3.87
C LEU A 73 -5.33 2.84 3.61
N HIS A 74 -4.41 3.16 4.51
CA HIS A 74 -3.50 4.30 4.39
C HIS A 74 -2.08 3.90 4.76
N ALA A 75 -1.08 4.66 4.33
CA ALA A 75 0.28 4.48 4.80
C ALA A 75 0.39 4.86 6.30
N SER A 76 1.23 4.15 7.05
CA SER A 76 1.38 4.40 8.50
C SER A 76 2.06 5.73 8.82
N ASN A 77 2.80 6.31 7.87
CA ASN A 77 3.34 7.67 7.97
C ASN A 77 2.26 8.75 8.18
N LEU A 78 0.98 8.43 7.95
CA LEU A 78 -0.15 9.26 8.35
C LEU A 78 -0.09 9.66 9.82
N LEU A 79 0.41 8.77 10.68
CA LEU A 79 0.46 8.91 12.13
C LEU A 79 1.86 9.26 12.67
N ILE A 80 2.82 9.62 11.81
CA ILE A 80 4.23 9.81 12.21
C ILE A 80 4.42 10.92 13.25
N ASP A 81 3.57 11.94 13.22
CA ASP A 81 3.61 13.07 14.16
C ASP A 81 2.84 12.78 15.45
N GLU A 82 2.11 11.67 15.53
CA GLU A 82 1.27 11.33 16.69
C GLU A 82 2.07 10.57 17.74
N LYS A 83 1.94 11.00 18.99
CA LYS A 83 2.54 10.27 20.11
C LYS A 83 1.70 9.03 20.39
N ASN A 84 2.33 7.86 20.43
CA ASN A 84 1.69 6.64 20.90
C ASN A 84 1.17 6.84 22.34
N PRO A 85 -0.15 6.79 22.57
CA PRO A 85 -0.73 7.05 23.89
C PRO A 85 -0.53 5.88 24.86
N ASN A 86 -0.14 4.70 24.39
CA ASN A 86 0.05 3.51 25.21
C ASN A 86 1.49 2.98 25.10
N PRO A 87 2.33 3.17 26.14
CA PRO A 87 3.72 2.71 26.12
C PRO A 87 3.87 1.18 26.18
N ASN A 88 2.81 0.46 26.54
CA ASN A 88 2.82 -1.01 26.64
C ASN A 88 2.52 -1.68 25.28
N VAL A 89 2.35 -0.90 24.22
CA VAL A 89 2.07 -1.40 22.88
C VAL A 89 3.09 -0.81 21.91
N GLU A 90 3.84 -1.67 21.24
CA GLU A 90 4.67 -1.29 20.11
C GLU A 90 3.84 -1.35 18.83
N LEU A 91 3.71 -0.24 18.10
CA LEU A 91 2.98 -0.18 16.84
C LEU A 91 3.92 -0.55 15.68
N LEU A 92 3.52 -1.51 14.85
CA LEU A 92 4.44 -2.24 13.93
C LEU A 92 4.08 -2.13 12.44
N SER A 93 2.99 -1.45 12.07
CA SER A 93 2.43 -1.57 10.73
C SER A 93 3.02 -0.59 9.70
N SER A 94 3.22 -1.04 8.47
CA SER A 94 3.46 -0.17 7.29
C SER A 94 2.19 0.53 6.80
N HIS A 95 1.03 -0.04 7.11
CA HIS A 95 -0.29 0.48 6.69
C HIS A 95 -1.25 0.57 7.86
N VAL A 96 -2.22 1.47 7.80
CA VAL A 96 -3.25 1.66 8.82
C VAL A 96 -4.60 1.50 8.16
N VAL A 97 -5.43 0.64 8.74
CA VAL A 97 -6.83 0.52 8.31
C VAL A 97 -7.62 1.63 8.99
N VAL A 98 -8.47 2.35 8.26
CA VAL A 98 -9.29 3.43 8.81
C VAL A 98 -10.76 3.14 8.54
N THR A 99 -11.58 3.18 9.59
CA THR A 99 -13.04 3.06 9.49
C THR A 99 -13.69 4.43 9.50
N HIS A 100 -14.71 4.64 8.67
CA HIS A 100 -15.39 5.91 8.48
C HIS A 100 -16.83 5.82 8.96
N SER A 101 -17.15 6.60 9.99
CA SER A 101 -18.53 6.90 10.38
C SER A 101 -18.89 8.32 9.95
N LYS A 102 -20.15 8.72 10.14
CA LYS A 102 -20.61 10.08 9.80
C LYS A 102 -19.90 11.16 10.62
N THR A 103 -19.47 10.83 11.84
CA THR A 103 -18.98 11.80 12.82
C THR A 103 -17.51 11.62 13.16
N GLN A 104 -16.92 10.46 12.88
CA GLN A 104 -15.57 10.12 13.31
C GLN A 104 -14.86 9.21 12.31
N LYS A 105 -13.54 9.34 12.27
CA LYS A 105 -12.65 8.38 11.60
C LYS A 105 -11.76 7.73 12.64
N THR A 106 -11.62 6.42 12.56
CA THR A 106 -10.88 5.64 13.56
C THR A 106 -9.86 4.76 12.85
N ALA A 107 -8.60 4.87 13.28
CA ALA A 107 -7.51 4.04 12.81
C ALA A 107 -7.47 2.72 13.58
N TRP A 108 -7.08 1.67 12.86
CA TRP A 108 -6.83 0.33 13.34
C TRP A 108 -5.39 -0.01 12.96
N ILE A 109 -4.51 0.06 13.95
CA ILE A 109 -3.06 0.01 13.78
C ILE A 109 -2.57 -1.31 14.31
N MET A 110 -1.75 -2.03 13.55
CA MET A 110 -1.12 -3.23 14.08
C MET A 110 -0.14 -2.89 15.19
N GLY A 111 -0.19 -3.64 16.28
CA GLY A 111 0.80 -3.52 17.32
C GLY A 111 0.96 -4.79 18.13
N GLN A 112 2.15 -4.93 18.72
CA GLN A 112 2.48 -5.98 19.65
C GLN A 112 2.39 -5.43 21.07
N GLU A 113 1.70 -6.17 21.93
CA GLU A 113 1.70 -5.89 23.35
C GLU A 113 3.06 -6.27 23.95
N LEU A 114 3.64 -5.34 24.70
CA LEU A 114 4.92 -5.51 25.36
C LEU A 114 4.69 -6.14 26.73
N ALA A 115 5.40 -7.24 27.00
CA ALA A 115 5.29 -7.91 28.29
C ALA A 115 5.89 -7.04 29.40
N GLU A 116 5.10 -6.78 30.44
CA GLU A 116 5.47 -5.91 31.57
C GLU A 116 6.76 -6.34 32.27
N TRP A 117 6.99 -7.65 32.38
CA TRP A 117 8.14 -8.23 33.09
C TRP A 117 9.30 -8.60 32.16
N TYR A 118 9.20 -8.27 30.87
CA TYR A 118 10.24 -8.58 29.90
C TYR A 118 11.28 -7.44 29.83
N LEU A 119 12.29 -7.53 30.70
CA LEU A 119 13.31 -6.48 30.90
C LEU A 119 14.64 -6.77 30.18
N SER A 120 14.71 -7.83 29.38
CA SER A 120 15.97 -8.27 28.76
C SER A 120 16.25 -7.51 27.46
N ASP A 121 17.49 -7.01 27.33
CA ASP A 121 18.01 -6.39 26.09
C ASP A 121 18.10 -7.40 24.92
N GLN A 122 18.14 -8.70 25.22
CA GLN A 122 18.04 -9.76 24.24
C GLN A 122 16.59 -10.17 24.10
N ALA A 123 16.08 -10.37 22.88
CA ALA A 123 14.73 -10.90 22.64
C ALA A 123 14.63 -12.38 23.00
N PHE A 124 13.60 -12.78 23.74
CA PHE A 124 13.39 -14.16 24.15
C PHE A 124 12.74 -14.88 22.99
N GLU A 125 13.44 -15.88 22.48
CA GLU A 125 12.88 -16.75 21.49
C GLU A 125 12.11 -17.88 22.16
N ILE A 126 10.80 -17.88 21.97
CA ILE A 126 9.94 -19.01 22.38
C ILE A 126 10.48 -20.28 21.71
N PRO A 127 10.72 -21.39 22.44
CA PRO A 127 11.12 -22.66 21.85
C PRO A 127 10.17 -23.13 20.75
N LEU A 128 10.70 -23.70 19.67
CA LEU A 128 9.90 -24.05 18.47
C LEU A 128 8.68 -24.93 18.79
N ASN A 129 8.82 -25.90 19.68
CA ASN A 129 7.75 -26.81 20.09
C ASN A 129 6.68 -26.15 21.00
N GLN A 130 6.92 -24.92 21.45
CA GLN A 130 5.99 -24.11 22.24
C GLN A 130 5.36 -22.99 21.41
N ARG A 131 5.76 -22.81 20.14
CA ARG A 131 5.17 -21.81 19.25
C ARG A 131 3.82 -22.30 18.74
N SER A 132 2.84 -21.39 18.69
CA SER A 132 1.59 -21.63 18.00
C SER A 132 1.80 -21.64 16.49
N ASP A 133 1.17 -22.58 15.79
CA ASP A 133 1.09 -22.58 14.32
C ASP A 133 0.16 -21.47 13.79
N THR A 134 -0.68 -20.91 14.67
CA THR A 134 -1.55 -19.77 14.38
C THR A 134 -0.86 -18.50 14.82
N ARG A 135 -0.71 -17.57 13.88
CA ARG A 135 -0.18 -16.23 14.16
C ARG A 135 -1.29 -15.34 14.72
N GLU A 136 -1.03 -14.78 15.88
CA GLU A 136 -1.92 -13.78 16.48
C GLU A 136 -1.51 -12.39 16.03
N THR A 137 -2.49 -11.53 15.78
CA THR A 137 -2.27 -10.15 15.33
C THR A 137 -3.34 -9.26 15.93
N THR A 138 -2.91 -8.20 16.62
CA THR A 138 -3.81 -7.25 17.25
C THR A 138 -3.84 -5.93 16.48
N PHE A 139 -5.04 -5.50 16.11
CA PHE A 139 -5.35 -4.17 15.62
C PHE A 139 -5.83 -3.29 16.78
N TRP A 140 -5.12 -2.20 17.01
CA TRP A 140 -5.39 -1.25 18.08
C TRP A 140 -6.17 -0.06 17.54
N ARG A 141 -7.32 0.22 18.15
CA ARG A 141 -8.22 1.32 17.85
C ARG A 141 -7.62 2.63 18.34
N TYR A 142 -7.46 3.59 17.43
CA TYR A 142 -7.02 4.95 17.72
C TYR A 142 -7.92 5.95 17.00
N ASP A 143 -8.56 6.83 17.75
CA ASP A 143 -9.46 7.83 17.19
C ASP A 143 -8.67 8.99 16.58
N LEU A 144 -8.96 9.29 15.31
CA LEU A 144 -8.22 10.31 14.57
C LEU A 144 -8.69 11.72 14.94
N SER A 145 -7.73 12.62 15.11
CA SER A 145 -8.01 14.06 15.20
C SER A 145 -8.59 14.60 13.89
N ASP A 146 -9.29 15.74 13.94
CA ASP A 146 -9.85 16.38 12.73
C ASP A 146 -8.79 16.67 11.66
N LYS A 147 -7.56 17.00 12.08
CA LYS A 147 -6.42 17.21 11.18
C LYS A 147 -6.10 15.94 10.40
N LEU A 148 -6.01 14.80 11.07
CA LEU A 148 -5.75 13.51 10.44
C LEU A 148 -6.96 13.03 9.62
N ALA A 149 -8.18 13.24 10.11
CA ALA A 149 -9.40 12.87 9.40
C ALA A 149 -9.54 13.62 8.06
N LYS A 150 -9.03 14.85 7.97
CA LYS A 150 -8.91 15.60 6.71
C LYS A 150 -7.82 15.04 5.79
N LYS A 151 -6.64 14.68 6.32
CA LYS A 151 -5.57 14.02 5.54
C LYS A 151 -6.06 12.69 4.94
N VAL A 152 -6.73 11.87 5.75
CA VAL A 152 -7.37 10.62 5.31
C VAL A 152 -8.35 10.89 4.18
N GLN A 153 -9.17 11.93 4.29
CA GLN A 153 -10.14 12.26 3.25
C GLN A 153 -9.47 12.65 1.92
N ALA A 154 -8.41 13.44 1.99
CA ALA A 154 -7.64 13.85 0.81
C ALA A 154 -6.94 12.65 0.14
N ASP A 155 -6.46 11.68 0.92
CA ASP A 155 -5.81 10.49 0.36
C ASP A 155 -6.77 9.60 -0.45
N LEU A 156 -8.08 9.70 -0.19
CA LEU A 156 -9.15 8.98 -0.88
C LEU A 156 -9.67 9.68 -2.16
N GLU A 157 -8.95 10.70 -2.64
CA GLU A 157 -9.20 11.28 -3.95
C GLU A 157 -9.10 10.22 -5.07
N THR A 158 -9.86 10.43 -6.14
CA THR A 158 -10.03 9.45 -7.23
C THR A 158 -8.70 9.07 -7.86
N ALA A 159 -8.44 7.77 -7.98
CA ALA A 159 -7.24 7.25 -8.64
C ALA A 159 -7.33 7.38 -10.16
N ASN A 160 -6.30 7.97 -10.79
CA ASN A 160 -6.09 7.87 -12.23
C ASN A 160 -5.20 6.67 -12.54
N TRP A 161 -5.83 5.54 -12.87
CA TRP A 161 -5.14 4.28 -13.12
C TRP A 161 -4.20 4.30 -14.33
N LYS A 162 -4.47 5.14 -15.34
CA LYS A 162 -3.57 5.34 -16.48
C LYS A 162 -2.25 5.97 -16.02
N ASP A 163 -2.34 7.03 -15.22
CA ASP A 163 -1.17 7.73 -14.71
C ASP A 163 -0.39 6.86 -13.72
N ILE A 164 -1.09 6.12 -12.86
CA ILE A 164 -0.47 5.16 -11.92
C ILE A 164 0.31 4.09 -12.69
N SER A 165 -0.30 3.48 -13.71
CA SER A 165 0.35 2.45 -14.52
C SER A 165 1.55 3.00 -15.29
N ALA A 166 1.42 4.17 -15.91
CA ALA A 166 2.51 4.82 -16.64
C ALA A 166 3.68 5.21 -15.70
N PHE A 167 3.36 5.71 -14.51
CA PHE A 167 4.34 6.05 -13.49
C PHE A 167 5.10 4.80 -13.00
N LEU A 168 4.40 3.72 -12.63
CA LEU A 168 5.05 2.47 -12.22
C LEU A 168 5.90 1.87 -13.34
N SER A 169 5.44 1.96 -14.59
CA SER A 169 6.22 1.50 -15.75
C SER A 169 7.54 2.23 -15.87
N ARG A 170 7.50 3.57 -15.88
CA ARG A 170 8.72 4.39 -15.97
C ARG A 170 9.64 4.19 -14.77
N GLU A 171 9.09 4.21 -13.56
CA GLU A 171 9.89 4.27 -12.33
C GLU A 171 10.43 2.90 -11.88
N LEU A 172 9.78 1.80 -12.28
CA LEU A 172 10.13 0.43 -11.87
C LEU A 172 10.37 -0.49 -13.07
N PHE A 173 9.37 -0.70 -13.93
CA PHE A 173 9.38 -1.81 -14.88
C PHE A 173 10.34 -1.60 -16.07
N GLU A 174 10.53 -0.37 -16.51
CA GLU A 174 11.41 0.00 -17.63
C GLU A 174 12.85 0.30 -17.17
N GLN A 175 13.12 0.18 -15.86
CA GLN A 175 14.45 0.42 -15.30
C GLN A 175 15.44 -0.65 -15.73
N ARG A 176 16.71 -0.27 -15.93
CA ARG A 176 17.78 -1.22 -16.30
C ARG A 176 17.89 -2.40 -15.33
N LEU A 177 17.68 -2.15 -14.03
CA LEU A 177 17.75 -3.18 -13.00
C LEU A 177 16.60 -4.20 -13.06
N ALA A 178 15.47 -3.84 -13.69
CA ALA A 178 14.32 -4.70 -13.93
C ALA A 178 14.44 -5.56 -15.21
N GLN A 179 15.51 -5.39 -16.00
CA GLN A 179 15.74 -6.20 -17.20
C GLN A 179 15.91 -7.68 -16.83
N GLY A 180 15.20 -8.54 -17.56
CA GLY A 180 15.22 -9.99 -17.37
C GLY A 180 14.10 -10.53 -16.47
N VAL A 181 13.21 -9.69 -15.94
CA VAL A 181 12.00 -10.14 -15.22
C VAL A 181 10.88 -10.44 -16.20
N ASP A 182 10.22 -11.59 -16.05
CA ASP A 182 8.96 -11.87 -16.71
C ASP A 182 7.80 -11.17 -15.96
N LEU A 183 7.34 -10.06 -16.55
CA LEU A 183 6.26 -9.23 -16.02
C LEU A 183 4.87 -9.59 -16.60
N GLU A 184 4.72 -10.69 -17.33
CA GLU A 184 3.42 -11.08 -17.93
C GLU A 184 2.44 -11.64 -16.88
N SER A 185 1.33 -10.93 -16.65
CA SER A 185 0.32 -11.34 -15.66
C SER A 185 -0.78 -12.27 -16.22
N ASN A 186 -0.88 -12.44 -17.55
CA ASN A 186 -1.90 -13.26 -18.23
C ASN A 186 -3.36 -12.98 -17.79
N GLY A 187 -3.63 -11.78 -17.25
CA GLY A 187 -4.95 -11.39 -16.75
C GLY A 187 -5.44 -12.17 -15.53
N LYS A 188 -4.56 -12.89 -14.81
CA LYS A 188 -4.94 -13.70 -13.66
C LYS A 188 -5.24 -12.82 -12.45
N SER A 189 -6.27 -13.19 -11.69
CA SER A 189 -6.54 -12.58 -10.38
C SER A 189 -5.34 -12.76 -9.43
N TYR A 190 -5.16 -11.80 -8.54
CA TYR A 190 -4.08 -11.79 -7.58
C TYR A 190 -4.51 -12.42 -6.25
N TYR A 191 -3.87 -13.52 -5.87
CA TYR A 191 -4.20 -14.30 -4.66
C TYR A 191 -3.23 -14.05 -3.49
N GLY A 192 -2.14 -13.31 -3.72
CA GLY A 192 -1.15 -13.01 -2.68
C GLY A 192 -0.29 -14.18 -2.21
N THR A 193 -0.37 -15.36 -2.83
CA THR A 193 0.51 -16.49 -2.53
C THR A 193 0.84 -17.25 -3.81
N ASP A 194 2.13 -17.53 -4.04
CA ASP A 194 2.60 -18.30 -5.20
C ASP A 194 2.32 -19.81 -5.05
N THR A 195 2.06 -20.28 -3.83
CA THR A 195 2.06 -21.70 -3.43
C THR A 195 0.82 -22.50 -3.83
N LEU A 196 -0.04 -21.99 -4.72
CA LEU A 196 -1.37 -22.55 -4.94
C LEU A 196 -1.61 -23.15 -6.32
N ALA A 197 -0.54 -23.40 -7.08
CA ALA A 197 -0.62 -24.26 -8.26
C ALA A 197 -0.62 -25.77 -7.92
N SER A 198 -0.34 -26.18 -6.66
CA SER A 198 0.13 -27.55 -6.40
C SER A 198 -0.34 -28.26 -5.11
N SER A 199 -1.34 -27.78 -4.36
CA SER A 199 -1.73 -28.48 -3.12
C SER A 199 -3.23 -28.52 -2.87
N GLU A 200 -3.72 -29.74 -2.63
CA GLU A 200 -5.04 -30.14 -2.19
C GLU A 200 -5.39 -29.59 -0.79
N ALA A 201 -5.63 -28.29 -0.64
CA ALA A 201 -6.24 -27.76 0.59
C ALA A 201 -7.73 -27.49 0.38
N THR A 202 -8.52 -28.02 1.29
CA THR A 202 -10.00 -28.01 1.35
C THR A 202 -10.63 -26.63 1.63
N GLY A 203 -9.95 -25.53 1.28
CA GLY A 203 -10.42 -24.15 1.52
C GLY A 203 -10.86 -23.45 0.24
N GLN A 204 -11.78 -22.48 0.36
CA GLN A 204 -12.14 -21.59 -0.75
C GLN A 204 -10.97 -20.64 -1.05
N TYR A 205 -10.35 -20.82 -2.21
CA TYR A 205 -9.29 -19.94 -2.70
C TYR A 205 -9.89 -18.72 -3.38
N LEU A 206 -9.88 -17.61 -2.65
CA LEU A 206 -10.39 -16.33 -3.12
C LEU A 206 -9.24 -15.39 -3.47
N PRO A 207 -9.37 -14.59 -4.53
CA PRO A 207 -8.43 -13.50 -4.80
C PRO A 207 -8.51 -12.43 -3.70
N LEU A 208 -7.45 -11.65 -3.52
CA LEU A 208 -7.44 -10.59 -2.49
C LEU A 208 -8.42 -9.44 -2.76
N LEU A 209 -8.91 -9.34 -4.01
CA LEU A 209 -9.92 -8.38 -4.41
C LEU A 209 -11.20 -9.14 -4.80
N PRO A 210 -12.39 -8.66 -4.43
CA PRO A 210 -13.66 -9.24 -4.85
C PRO A 210 -13.76 -9.39 -6.38
N SER A 211 -14.32 -10.52 -6.84
CA SER A 211 -14.33 -10.90 -8.26
C SER A 211 -15.48 -10.26 -9.06
N GLU A 212 -16.40 -9.61 -8.37
CA GLU A 212 -17.57 -8.94 -8.91
C GLU A 212 -17.21 -7.65 -9.69
N TYR A 213 -15.97 -7.17 -9.53
CA TYR A 213 -15.49 -5.93 -10.13
C TYR A 213 -14.40 -6.15 -11.18
N PRO A 214 -14.39 -5.33 -12.25
CA PRO A 214 -13.37 -5.37 -13.29
C PRO A 214 -12.06 -4.71 -12.82
N ALA A 215 -11.36 -5.34 -11.87
CA ALA A 215 -10.13 -4.85 -11.24
C ALA A 215 -8.85 -5.43 -11.88
N GLN A 216 -8.91 -5.77 -13.17
CA GLN A 216 -7.85 -6.50 -13.86
C GLN A 216 -6.50 -5.76 -13.83
N LEU A 217 -6.50 -4.43 -14.01
CA LEU A 217 -5.26 -3.66 -13.96
C LEU A 217 -4.65 -3.63 -12.55
N ALA A 218 -5.48 -3.61 -11.50
CA ALA A 218 -4.98 -3.70 -10.13
C ALA A 218 -4.31 -5.06 -9.87
N HIS A 219 -4.94 -6.16 -10.31
CA HIS A 219 -4.32 -7.49 -10.24
C HIS A 219 -2.99 -7.56 -10.99
N GLU A 220 -2.95 -7.02 -12.21
CA GLU A 220 -1.74 -6.99 -13.04
C GLU A 220 -0.60 -6.22 -12.36
N LEU A 221 -0.87 -5.02 -11.84
CA LEU A 221 0.15 -4.21 -11.18
C LEU A 221 0.68 -4.87 -9.90
N LEU A 222 -0.18 -5.51 -9.11
CA LEU A 222 0.25 -6.27 -7.93
C LEU A 222 1.19 -7.43 -8.32
N HIS A 223 0.82 -8.23 -9.32
CA HIS A 223 1.68 -9.30 -9.85
C HIS A 223 3.04 -8.76 -10.32
N LYS A 224 3.04 -7.69 -11.11
CA LYS A 224 4.26 -7.11 -11.66
C LYS A 224 5.20 -6.60 -10.57
N VAL A 225 4.69 -5.86 -9.59
CA VAL A 225 5.50 -5.32 -8.49
C VAL A 225 6.04 -6.43 -7.60
N GLU A 226 5.24 -7.44 -7.26
CA GLU A 226 5.70 -8.55 -6.41
C GLU A 226 6.77 -9.40 -7.11
N ARG A 227 6.59 -9.73 -8.39
CA ARG A 227 7.63 -10.46 -9.17
C ARG A 227 8.92 -9.67 -9.27
N LEU A 228 8.83 -8.37 -9.49
CA LEU A 228 10.01 -7.50 -9.52
C LEU A 228 10.70 -7.46 -8.17
N SER A 229 9.95 -7.31 -7.07
CA SER A 229 10.50 -7.34 -5.71
C SER A 229 11.23 -8.65 -5.43
N HIS A 230 10.60 -9.80 -5.73
CA HIS A 230 11.21 -11.11 -5.59
C HIS A 230 12.50 -11.25 -6.40
N PHE A 231 12.49 -10.84 -7.67
CA PHE A 231 13.66 -10.90 -8.54
C PHE A 231 14.83 -10.05 -8.02
N ILE A 232 14.57 -8.80 -7.61
CA ILE A 232 15.60 -7.93 -7.06
C ILE A 232 16.13 -8.48 -5.74
N GLN A 233 15.25 -9.02 -4.89
CA GLN A 233 15.67 -9.65 -3.64
C GLN A 233 16.55 -10.88 -3.88
N GLN A 234 16.23 -11.71 -4.87
CA GLN A 234 17.05 -12.85 -5.27
C GLN A 234 18.43 -12.41 -5.75
N LYS A 235 18.51 -11.36 -6.58
CA LYS A 235 19.79 -10.75 -7.02
C LYS A 235 20.62 -10.19 -5.85
N ARG A 236 19.97 -9.66 -4.81
CA ARG A 236 20.67 -9.18 -3.61
C ARG A 236 21.23 -10.32 -2.76
N GLN A 237 20.51 -11.44 -2.66
CA GLN A 237 20.97 -12.62 -1.94
C GLN A 237 22.07 -13.37 -2.68
N HIS A 238 22.07 -13.29 -4.02
CA HIS A 238 23.06 -13.92 -4.89
C HIS A 238 23.67 -12.87 -5.84
N PRO A 239 24.59 -12.02 -5.36
CA PRO A 239 25.09 -10.85 -6.08
C PRO A 239 26.15 -11.22 -7.12
N TYR A 240 25.78 -12.05 -8.09
CA TYR A 240 26.64 -12.51 -9.18
C TYR A 240 25.95 -12.29 -10.53
N HIS A 241 26.72 -11.87 -11.52
CA HIS A 241 26.33 -11.86 -12.93
C HIS A 241 26.16 -13.30 -13.43
N ALA A 242 25.44 -13.47 -14.55
CA ALA A 242 25.29 -14.78 -15.19
C ALA A 242 26.64 -15.41 -15.63
N THR A 243 27.67 -14.59 -15.79
CA THR A 243 29.06 -14.99 -16.07
C THR A 243 29.79 -15.55 -14.84
N GLY A 244 29.20 -15.46 -13.65
CA GLY A 244 29.82 -15.86 -12.38
C GLY A 244 30.63 -14.75 -11.70
N GLU A 245 30.79 -13.59 -12.33
CA GLU A 245 31.47 -12.43 -11.74
C GLU A 245 30.60 -11.78 -10.64
N MET A 246 31.23 -11.41 -9.52
CA MET A 246 30.53 -10.74 -8.43
C MET A 246 30.14 -9.32 -8.84
N PHE A 247 28.96 -8.86 -8.41
CA PHE A 247 28.54 -7.48 -8.58
C PHE A 247 29.50 -6.51 -7.91
N SER A 248 29.79 -5.39 -8.58
CA SER A 248 30.60 -4.32 -7.99
C SER A 248 29.91 -3.72 -6.75
N PRO A 249 30.66 -3.07 -5.84
CA PRO A 249 30.07 -2.38 -4.70
C PRO A 249 28.98 -1.36 -5.11
N GLU A 250 29.18 -0.63 -6.21
CA GLU A 250 28.22 0.33 -6.75
C GLU A 250 26.94 -0.36 -7.24
N GLU A 251 27.06 -1.50 -7.92
CA GLU A 251 25.91 -2.29 -8.36
C GLU A 251 25.09 -2.82 -7.17
N GLN A 252 25.77 -3.27 -6.11
CA GLN A 252 25.10 -3.74 -4.89
C GLN A 252 24.37 -2.60 -4.15
N ILE A 253 24.94 -1.39 -4.13
CA ILE A 253 24.29 -0.20 -3.58
C ILE A 253 23.07 0.17 -4.42
N ALA A 254 23.19 0.18 -5.76
CA ALA A 254 22.09 0.48 -6.66
C ALA A 254 20.93 -0.52 -6.50
N LEU A 255 21.23 -1.81 -6.34
CA LEU A 255 20.22 -2.84 -6.06
C LEU A 255 19.50 -2.61 -4.73
N ARG A 256 20.22 -2.17 -3.69
CA ARG A 256 19.62 -1.85 -2.39
C ARG A 256 18.67 -0.66 -2.48
N GLN A 257 19.11 0.43 -3.09
CA GLN A 257 18.30 1.62 -3.29
C GLN A 257 17.07 1.33 -4.16
N PHE A 258 17.24 0.50 -5.20
CA PHE A 258 16.12 0.11 -6.04
C PHE A 258 15.13 -0.80 -5.31
N ALA A 259 15.60 -1.70 -4.44
CA ALA A 259 14.72 -2.49 -3.58
C ALA A 259 13.91 -1.59 -2.63
N GLU A 260 14.52 -0.59 -2.00
CA GLU A 260 13.82 0.39 -1.16
C GLU A 260 12.78 1.19 -1.96
N LYS A 261 13.11 1.58 -3.20
CA LYS A 261 12.15 2.24 -4.11
C LYS A 261 10.97 1.35 -4.46
N ILE A 262 11.21 0.06 -4.73
CA ILE A 262 10.14 -0.92 -5.01
C ILE A 262 9.21 -1.02 -3.80
N GLU A 263 9.76 -1.16 -2.58
CA GLU A 263 8.96 -1.25 -1.35
C GLU A 263 8.08 0.00 -1.12
N ASP A 264 8.65 1.22 -1.26
CA ASP A 264 7.89 2.47 -1.13
C ASP A 264 6.77 2.58 -2.18
N MET A 265 7.06 2.26 -3.43
CA MET A 265 6.07 2.30 -4.51
C MET A 265 5.02 1.20 -4.36
N HIS A 266 5.40 0.02 -3.88
CA HIS A 266 4.49 -1.08 -3.58
C HIS A 266 3.52 -0.69 -2.46
N ALA A 267 4.03 -0.12 -1.37
CA ALA A 267 3.20 0.36 -0.26
C ALA A 267 2.15 1.38 -0.73
N LYS A 268 2.53 2.30 -1.62
CA LYS A 268 1.62 3.28 -2.24
C LYS A 268 0.60 2.63 -3.19
N LEU A 269 1.03 1.66 -3.99
CA LEU A 269 0.15 0.90 -4.88
C LEU A 269 -0.91 0.16 -4.06
N ILE A 270 -0.53 -0.52 -2.99
CA ILE A 270 -1.45 -1.27 -2.10
C ILE A 270 -2.56 -0.35 -1.57
N VAL A 271 -2.22 0.87 -1.12
CA VAL A 271 -3.20 1.87 -0.67
C VAL A 271 -4.18 2.23 -1.80
N ARG A 272 -3.67 2.49 -3.01
CA ARG A 272 -4.52 2.83 -4.17
C ARG A 272 -5.43 1.67 -4.56
N VAL A 273 -4.91 0.45 -4.57
CA VAL A 273 -5.69 -0.76 -4.83
C VAL A 273 -6.78 -0.92 -3.78
N ALA A 274 -6.45 -0.93 -2.50
CA ALA A 274 -7.41 -1.15 -1.42
C ALA A 274 -8.60 -0.18 -1.48
N ASN A 275 -8.33 1.08 -1.86
CA ASN A 275 -9.34 2.14 -1.84
C ASN A 275 -10.07 2.34 -3.18
N HIS A 276 -9.53 1.88 -4.31
CA HIS A 276 -10.02 2.24 -5.66
C HIS A 276 -10.00 1.09 -6.68
N TYR A 277 -9.79 -0.17 -6.27
CA TYR A 277 -9.69 -1.30 -7.20
C TYR A 277 -10.88 -1.42 -8.18
N GLN A 278 -12.09 -1.00 -7.77
CA GLN A 278 -13.31 -1.10 -8.56
C GLN A 278 -13.25 -0.34 -9.89
N SER A 279 -12.41 0.71 -10.00
CA SER A 279 -12.21 1.49 -11.23
C SER A 279 -10.95 1.11 -12.02
N ALA A 280 -10.23 0.05 -11.60
CA ALA A 280 -8.97 -0.38 -12.20
C ALA A 280 -9.20 -1.22 -13.47
N HIS A 281 -9.88 -0.62 -14.45
CA HIS A 281 -10.18 -1.25 -15.73
C HIS A 281 -8.91 -1.45 -16.58
N PRO A 282 -8.90 -2.45 -17.48
CA PRO A 282 -7.85 -2.58 -18.49
C PRO A 282 -7.69 -1.29 -19.29
N LEU A 283 -6.43 -0.92 -19.55
CA LEU A 283 -6.15 0.17 -20.47
C LEU A 283 -6.44 -0.29 -21.91
N PRO A 284 -6.99 0.58 -22.77
CA PRO A 284 -7.18 0.25 -24.18
C PRO A 284 -5.84 -0.20 -24.78
N ALA A 285 -5.84 -1.33 -25.48
CA ALA A 285 -4.67 -1.74 -26.25
C ALA A 285 -4.31 -0.60 -27.22
N ALA A 286 -3.02 -0.29 -27.33
CA ALA A 286 -2.56 0.61 -28.39
C ALA A 286 -3.04 0.05 -29.73
N PRO A 287 -3.56 0.87 -30.65
CA PRO A 287 -4.02 0.39 -31.94
C PRO A 287 -2.85 -0.32 -32.62
N VAL A 288 -2.98 -1.65 -32.73
CA VAL A 288 -2.07 -2.45 -33.53
C VAL A 288 -2.26 -1.93 -34.94
N ALA A 289 -1.24 -1.33 -35.53
CA ALA A 289 -1.27 -0.92 -36.93
C ALA A 289 -1.65 -2.18 -37.73
N SER A 290 -2.88 -2.18 -38.26
CA SER A 290 -3.39 -3.33 -39.00
C SER A 290 -2.50 -3.49 -40.23
N PRO A 291 -1.90 -4.67 -40.47
CA PRO A 291 -1.00 -4.88 -41.62
C PRO A 291 -1.70 -4.80 -42.98
N LEU A 292 -2.99 -4.45 -43.02
CA LEU A 292 -3.85 -4.38 -44.20
C LEU A 292 -4.36 -2.97 -44.51
N GLU A 293 -3.86 -1.93 -43.84
CA GLU A 293 -4.28 -0.56 -44.11
C GLU A 293 -3.33 0.10 -45.13
N PRO A 294 -3.78 0.41 -46.36
CA PRO A 294 -2.92 1.04 -47.35
C PRO A 294 -2.58 2.46 -46.87
N GLN A 295 -1.27 2.75 -46.81
CA GLN A 295 -0.75 4.09 -46.51
C GLN A 295 -1.29 5.09 -47.53
N LEU A 296 -2.39 5.77 -47.18
CA LEU A 296 -2.76 7.02 -47.83
C LEU A 296 -1.86 8.10 -47.24
N ALA A 297 -0.85 8.47 -48.02
CA ALA A 297 -0.01 9.62 -47.78
C ALA A 297 -0.90 10.88 -47.64
N HIS A 298 -0.97 11.43 -46.43
CA HIS A 298 -1.49 12.77 -46.22
C HIS A 298 -0.35 13.69 -45.78
N THR A 299 0.04 14.51 -46.74
CA THR A 299 0.92 15.67 -46.68
C THR A 299 0.48 16.64 -45.57
N PRO A 300 1.42 17.26 -44.82
CA PRO A 300 1.07 18.20 -43.77
C PRO A 300 0.62 19.53 -44.38
N THR A 301 -0.63 19.92 -44.14
CA THR A 301 -1.09 21.29 -44.43
C THR A 301 -1.18 22.04 -43.11
N ALA A 302 -0.23 22.94 -42.89
CA ALA A 302 -0.31 23.93 -41.83
C ALA A 302 -1.42 24.94 -42.15
N GLN A 303 -2.38 25.09 -41.24
CA GLN A 303 -3.17 26.31 -41.13
C GLN A 303 -3.25 26.75 -39.67
N ILE A 304 -2.69 27.94 -39.45
CA ILE A 304 -2.69 28.72 -38.22
C ILE A 304 -3.97 29.56 -38.21
N ALA A 305 -4.75 29.52 -37.13
CA ALA A 305 -5.56 30.65 -36.66
C ALA A 305 -6.04 30.46 -35.21
N ASN A 306 -5.24 30.98 -34.29
CA ASN A 306 -5.55 31.68 -33.03
C ASN A 306 -6.91 31.52 -32.34
N SER A 307 -6.87 31.10 -31.07
CA SER A 307 -7.31 31.95 -29.95
C SER A 307 -6.80 31.40 -28.59
N THR A 308 -5.79 32.07 -28.03
CA THR A 308 -5.43 32.02 -26.60
C THR A 308 -6.41 32.89 -25.77
N PRO A 309 -6.54 32.66 -24.46
CA PRO A 309 -5.64 33.34 -23.52
C PRO A 309 -4.78 32.37 -22.70
N GLN A 310 -3.47 32.55 -22.80
CA GLN A 310 -2.48 32.05 -21.84
C GLN A 310 -2.69 32.73 -20.49
N HIS A 311 -2.91 31.96 -19.43
CA HIS A 311 -2.56 32.40 -18.09
C HIS A 311 -1.04 32.31 -17.92
N SER A 312 -0.39 33.47 -17.93
CA SER A 312 1.01 33.64 -17.58
C SER A 312 1.15 33.59 -16.05
N HIS A 313 1.72 32.50 -15.52
CA HIS A 313 2.21 32.51 -14.14
C HIS A 313 3.52 33.30 -14.09
N LYS A 314 3.37 34.61 -13.88
CA LYS A 314 4.47 35.50 -13.49
C LYS A 314 4.93 35.07 -12.09
N VAL A 315 6.10 34.43 -11.99
CA VAL A 315 6.75 34.15 -10.71
C VAL A 315 7.10 35.51 -10.08
N GLY A 316 6.31 35.90 -9.09
CA GLY A 316 6.46 37.17 -8.40
C GLY A 316 7.69 37.15 -7.50
N SER A 317 8.58 38.12 -7.71
CA SER A 317 9.74 38.47 -6.87
C SER A 317 9.42 38.66 -5.36
N SER A 318 8.14 38.60 -4.97
CA SER A 318 7.66 38.73 -3.60
C SER A 318 7.95 37.50 -2.71
N SER A 319 8.01 36.28 -3.26
CA SER A 319 8.29 35.09 -2.42
C SER A 319 9.76 34.98 -2.03
N VAL A 320 10.66 35.37 -2.93
CA VAL A 320 12.12 35.36 -2.71
C VAL A 320 12.51 36.40 -1.65
N ILE A 321 11.93 37.61 -1.71
CA ILE A 321 12.18 38.67 -0.73
C ILE A 321 11.68 38.27 0.67
N LYS A 322 10.54 37.57 0.76
CA LYS A 322 10.03 37.05 2.05
C LYS A 322 10.93 35.98 2.65
N LEU A 323 11.48 35.09 1.81
CA LEU A 323 12.42 34.06 2.28
C LEU A 323 13.71 34.68 2.82
N VAL A 324 14.28 35.66 2.10
CA VAL A 324 15.51 36.36 2.52
C VAL A 324 15.31 37.12 3.83
N LEU A 325 14.18 37.82 4.01
CA LEU A 325 13.85 38.51 5.25
C LEU A 325 13.68 37.54 6.43
N LEU A 326 13.05 36.38 6.21
CA LEU A 326 12.90 35.36 7.24
C LEU A 326 14.27 34.79 7.65
N THR A 327 15.17 34.55 6.69
CA THR A 327 16.52 34.07 6.98
C THR A 327 17.34 35.07 7.78
N ILE A 328 17.25 36.36 7.46
CA ILE A 328 17.96 37.42 8.23
C ILE A 328 17.46 37.48 9.68
N ILE A 329 16.15 37.35 9.90
CA ILE A 329 15.56 37.33 11.26
C ILE A 329 16.04 36.12 12.05
N ILE A 330 16.07 34.92 11.43
CA ILE A 330 16.57 33.70 12.09
C ILE A 330 18.06 33.84 12.44
N CYS A 331 18.88 34.38 11.55
CA CYS A 331 20.30 34.63 11.82
C CYS A 331 20.52 35.66 12.94
N ALA A 332 19.70 36.72 12.98
CA ALA A 332 19.76 37.73 14.05
C ALA A 332 19.33 37.15 15.41
N CYS A 333 18.30 36.30 15.43
CA CYS A 333 17.87 35.60 16.64
C CYS A 333 18.93 34.61 17.12
N ALA A 334 19.56 33.85 16.23
CA ALA A 334 20.66 32.94 16.59
C ALA A 334 21.89 33.70 17.14
N TYR A 335 22.22 34.85 16.56
CA TYR A 335 23.31 35.71 17.03
C TYR A 335 23.03 36.34 18.41
N TYR A 336 21.78 36.74 18.68
CA TYR A 336 21.43 37.46 19.91
C TYR A 336 21.09 36.54 21.08
N PHE A 337 20.54 35.35 20.81
CA PHE A 337 20.14 34.38 21.84
C PHE A 337 21.15 33.25 22.05
N GLY A 338 22.28 33.25 21.33
CA GLY A 338 23.41 32.36 21.55
C GLY A 338 23.03 30.88 21.50
N LEU A 339 22.87 30.36 20.28
CA LEU A 339 22.93 28.91 20.02
C LEU A 339 24.33 28.53 19.57
#